data_AF-A0A5P2UMM2-F1
#
_entry.id   AF-A0A5P2UMM2-F1
#
_cell.length_a   1.000
_cell.length_b   1.000
_cell.length_c   1.000
_cell.angle_alpha   90.00
_cell.angle_beta   90.00
_cell.angle_gamma   90.00
#
_symmetry.space_group_name_H-M   'P 1'
#
loop_
_entity.id
_entity.type
_entity.pdbx_description
1 polymer ?
#
loop_
_entity_poly.entity_id
_entity_poly.type
_entity_poly.pdbx_seq_one_letter_code
_entity_poly.pdbx_strand_id
1 'polypeptide(L)'
;MPPVHISADVRKALARSTVAVLSVLLLSSCGAGDSEVKSASLCETAASSEEGALLRKVLRADDFETQISNNTSRFAKDLGRELAEMGPAQETLPSYACAYRPGPGVERVTFGFGWVPRASKDVDRPLPKGVAYEMNGVAGATNDTVTRLRVPCDMPGGLGEASKSAWLYADASYTVNIGRSDVDQAALDRQTTLTYLMTRRVADALGCENKPLEKAPVVKPAPTP
;
A
#
# COMPACT_ATOMS: atom_id res chain seq x y z
N MET A 1 -50.10 44.02 -76.65
CA MET A 1 -50.79 44.47 -75.43
C MET A 1 -50.53 43.44 -74.32
N PRO A 2 -49.95 43.85 -73.18
CA PRO A 2 -49.74 43.03 -71.96
C PRO A 2 -51.01 43.06 -71.07
N PRO A 3 -51.15 42.22 -70.01
CA PRO A 3 -50.53 42.39 -68.67
C PRO A 3 -49.95 41.06 -68.09
N VAL A 4 -48.87 41.01 -67.30
CA VAL A 4 -48.59 41.40 -65.90
C VAL A 4 -49.42 40.68 -64.82
N HIS A 5 -48.78 39.71 -64.13
CA HIS A 5 -48.67 39.54 -62.66
C HIS A 5 -47.75 38.33 -62.39
N ILE A 6 -46.44 38.53 -62.22
CA ILE A 6 -45.69 38.57 -60.94
C ILE A 6 -46.07 37.46 -59.96
N SER A 7 -45.21 36.44 -59.85
CA SER A 7 -44.88 35.84 -58.56
C SER A 7 -43.47 35.23 -58.56
N ALA A 8 -42.62 35.84 -57.73
CA ALA A 8 -41.42 35.35 -57.04
C ALA A 8 -40.37 34.47 -57.77
N ASP A 9 -39.31 35.14 -58.24
CA ASP A 9 -37.89 34.88 -57.90
C ASP A 9 -37.74 34.48 -56.40
N VAL A 10 -36.84 33.63 -55.88
CA VAL A 10 -35.46 33.27 -56.22
C VAL A 10 -35.16 31.87 -55.65
N ARG A 11 -34.36 31.13 -56.43
CA ARG A 11 -33.58 29.93 -56.10
C ARG A 11 -33.00 29.92 -54.67
N LYS A 12 -33.07 28.75 -54.01
CA LYS A 12 -31.84 28.07 -53.57
C LYS A 12 -32.05 26.57 -53.45
N ALA A 13 -31.30 25.86 -54.30
CA ALA A 13 -31.10 24.43 -54.26
C ALA A 13 -30.27 24.03 -53.04
N LEU A 14 -30.52 22.80 -52.58
CA LEU A 14 -29.57 21.73 -52.26
C LEU A 14 -30.36 20.71 -51.42
N ALA A 15 -31.02 19.73 -52.05
CA ALA A 15 -30.42 18.46 -52.40
C ALA A 15 -29.73 17.78 -51.20
N ARG A 16 -30.29 16.64 -50.75
CA ARG A 16 -29.60 15.36 -50.91
C ARG A 16 -30.50 14.19 -50.51
N SER A 17 -30.46 13.19 -51.40
CA SER A 17 -31.19 11.95 -51.39
C SER A 17 -30.97 11.11 -50.14
N THR A 18 -32.05 10.50 -49.69
CA THR A 18 -32.13 9.41 -48.72
C THR A 18 -31.47 8.15 -49.30
N VAL A 19 -30.25 7.85 -48.83
CA VAL A 19 -29.65 6.53 -48.97
C VAL A 19 -29.99 5.74 -47.72
N ALA A 20 -30.58 4.56 -47.91
CA ALA A 20 -30.92 3.62 -46.85
C ALA A 20 -29.65 3.18 -46.09
N VAL A 21 -29.62 3.43 -44.79
CA VAL A 21 -28.55 2.96 -43.90
C VAL A 21 -28.94 1.57 -43.40
N LEU A 22 -28.19 0.56 -43.86
CA LEU A 22 -28.13 -0.75 -43.23
C LEU A 22 -27.68 -0.57 -41.77
N SER A 23 -28.54 -0.95 -40.83
CA SER A 23 -28.20 -1.01 -39.42
C SER A 23 -27.24 -2.17 -39.17
N VAL A 24 -25.94 -1.87 -39.14
CA VAL A 24 -24.93 -2.76 -38.56
C VAL A 24 -25.17 -2.75 -37.05
N LEU A 25 -25.58 -3.90 -36.50
CA LEU A 25 -25.57 -4.17 -35.07
C LEU A 25 -24.11 -4.18 -34.61
N LEU A 26 -23.58 -3.01 -34.27
CA LEU A 26 -22.42 -2.90 -33.40
C LEU A 26 -22.87 -3.40 -32.03
N LEU A 27 -22.53 -4.65 -31.71
CA LEU A 27 -22.35 -5.05 -30.32
C LEU A 27 -21.23 -4.14 -29.78
N SER A 28 -21.63 -3.03 -29.17
CA SER A 28 -20.75 -2.33 -28.25
C SER A 28 -20.49 -3.32 -27.13
N SER A 29 -19.37 -4.04 -27.21
CA SER A 29 -18.72 -4.52 -26.01
C SER A 29 -18.48 -3.27 -25.17
N CYS A 30 -19.40 -2.98 -24.26
CA CYS A 30 -19.07 -2.28 -23.03
C CYS A 30 -17.95 -3.12 -22.45
N GLY A 31 -16.71 -2.76 -22.78
CA GLY A 31 -15.62 -2.99 -21.88
C GLY A 31 -16.07 -2.30 -20.62
N ALA A 32 -16.58 -3.10 -19.68
CA ALA A 32 -16.50 -2.78 -18.29
C ALA A 32 -15.01 -2.55 -18.09
N GLY A 33 -14.61 -1.28 -18.23
CA GLY A 33 -13.46 -0.79 -17.53
C GLY A 33 -13.84 -1.03 -16.10
N ASP A 34 -13.43 -2.19 -15.57
CA ASP A 34 -13.04 -2.31 -14.19
C ASP A 34 -12.04 -1.18 -13.99
N SER A 35 -12.58 0.00 -13.68
CA SER A 35 -11.88 0.96 -12.86
C SER A 35 -11.68 0.18 -11.58
N GLU A 36 -10.56 -0.55 -11.54
CA GLU A 36 -9.97 -1.07 -10.33
C GLU A 36 -9.99 0.13 -9.39
N VAL A 37 -10.99 0.13 -8.48
CA VAL A 37 -11.14 1.19 -7.50
C VAL A 37 -9.89 1.07 -6.69
N LYS A 38 -8.90 1.91 -7.00
CA LYS A 38 -7.65 2.03 -6.26
C LYS A 38 -8.09 2.21 -4.82
N SER A 39 -7.92 1.16 -4.01
CA SER A 39 -8.41 1.11 -2.65
C SER A 39 -8.01 2.39 -1.95
N ALA A 40 -8.99 3.15 -1.46
CA ALA A 40 -8.77 4.49 -0.91
C ALA A 40 -7.88 4.46 0.35
N SER A 41 -7.68 3.26 0.90
CA SER A 41 -6.89 2.97 2.09
C SER A 41 -5.81 1.92 1.84
N LEU A 42 -4.62 2.17 2.39
CA LEU A 42 -3.49 1.23 2.45
C LEU A 42 -3.81 -0.08 3.15
N CYS A 43 -4.87 -0.12 3.96
CA CYS A 43 -5.17 -1.23 4.86
C CYS A 43 -6.21 -2.20 4.30
N GLU A 44 -6.93 -1.80 3.25
CA GLU A 44 -7.95 -2.65 2.64
C GLU A 44 -7.29 -3.90 2.07
N THR A 45 -7.84 -5.06 2.44
CA THR A 45 -7.32 -6.35 2.01
C THR A 45 -8.50 -7.16 1.51
N ALA A 46 -8.48 -7.52 0.22
CA ALA A 46 -9.55 -8.31 -0.36
C ALA A 46 -9.61 -9.69 0.32
N ALA A 47 -10.82 -10.18 0.59
CA ALA A 47 -11.01 -11.47 1.27
C ALA A 47 -10.39 -12.65 0.51
N SER A 48 -10.28 -12.58 -0.82
CA SER A 48 -9.67 -13.63 -1.66
C SER A 48 -8.16 -13.45 -1.89
N SER A 49 -7.55 -12.38 -1.37
CA SER A 49 -6.12 -12.10 -1.57
C SER A 49 -5.21 -12.99 -0.73
N GLU A 50 -3.96 -13.14 -1.17
CA GLU A 50 -2.89 -13.80 -0.40
C GLU A 50 -2.69 -13.14 0.97
N GLU A 51 -2.72 -11.81 1.03
CA GLU A 51 -2.62 -11.04 2.27
C GLU A 51 -3.81 -11.31 3.20
N GLY A 52 -5.04 -11.43 2.66
CA GLY A 52 -6.22 -11.77 3.45
C GLY A 52 -6.14 -13.18 4.03
N ALA A 53 -5.64 -14.15 3.26
CA ALA A 53 -5.37 -15.49 3.76
C ALA A 53 -4.25 -15.51 4.81
N LEU A 54 -3.21 -14.70 4.64
CA LEU A 54 -2.12 -14.57 5.60
C LEU A 54 -2.59 -13.92 6.92
N LEU A 55 -3.37 -12.84 6.84
CA LEU A 55 -3.97 -12.17 7.99
C LEU A 55 -4.80 -13.14 8.82
N ARG A 56 -5.68 -13.95 8.20
CA ARG A 56 -6.46 -14.96 8.94
C ARG A 56 -5.60 -15.99 9.66
N LYS A 57 -4.49 -16.43 9.05
CA LYS A 57 -3.53 -17.33 9.72
C LYS A 57 -2.82 -16.67 10.89
N VAL A 58 -2.42 -15.39 10.76
CA VAL A 58 -1.76 -14.63 11.83
C VAL A 58 -2.73 -14.35 12.98
N LEU A 59 -3.95 -13.92 12.64
CA LEU A 59 -5.02 -13.60 13.60
C LEU A 59 -5.66 -14.86 14.20
N ARG A 60 -5.47 -16.03 13.56
CA ARG A 60 -6.08 -17.32 13.91
C ARG A 60 -7.61 -17.23 13.99
N ALA A 61 -8.18 -16.55 12.99
CA ALA A 61 -9.61 -16.29 12.89
C ALA A 61 -10.08 -16.40 11.44
N ASP A 62 -11.32 -16.82 11.26
CA ASP A 62 -11.94 -16.96 9.93
C ASP A 62 -12.33 -15.60 9.32
N ASP A 63 -12.51 -14.59 10.16
CA ASP A 63 -12.82 -13.22 9.76
C ASP A 63 -12.14 -12.20 10.69
N PHE A 64 -12.06 -10.94 10.26
CA PHE A 64 -11.46 -9.86 11.01
C PHE A 64 -12.02 -8.48 10.64
N GLU A 65 -12.03 -7.57 11.62
CA GLU A 65 -12.31 -6.16 11.40
C GLU A 65 -11.02 -5.43 10.99
N THR A 66 -11.11 -4.57 9.96
CA THR A 66 -10.02 -3.66 9.57
C THR A 66 -10.29 -2.27 10.10
N GLN A 67 -9.35 -1.73 10.86
CA GLN A 67 -9.37 -0.36 11.38
C GLN A 67 -8.36 0.48 10.59
N ILE A 68 -8.87 1.52 9.94
CA ILE A 68 -8.10 2.44 9.10
C ILE A 68 -7.87 3.72 9.88
N SER A 69 -6.61 4.03 10.19
CA SER A 69 -6.28 5.26 10.92
C SER A 69 -6.33 6.51 10.02
N ASN A 70 -5.89 6.37 8.75
CA ASN A 70 -5.80 7.46 7.77
C ASN A 70 -6.00 6.92 6.35
N ASN A 71 -6.49 7.77 5.44
CA ASN A 71 -6.44 7.45 4.01
C ASN A 71 -5.00 7.50 3.47
N THR A 72 -4.76 6.82 2.35
CA THR A 72 -3.41 6.61 1.79
C THR A 72 -2.65 7.92 1.54
N SER A 73 -3.30 8.91 0.93
CA SER A 73 -2.63 10.16 0.54
C SER A 73 -2.27 11.04 1.74
N ARG A 74 -3.15 11.12 2.76
CA ARG A 74 -2.84 11.82 4.00
C ARG A 74 -1.69 11.14 4.73
N PHE A 75 -1.74 9.81 4.84
CA PHE A 75 -0.70 9.04 5.51
C PHE A 75 0.68 9.24 4.86
N ALA A 76 0.78 9.11 3.54
CA ALA A 76 2.03 9.35 2.81
C ALA A 76 2.53 10.80 2.95
N LYS A 77 1.61 11.78 2.93
CA LYS A 77 1.96 13.19 3.15
C LYS A 77 2.51 13.43 4.56
N ASP A 78 1.90 12.84 5.58
CA ASP A 78 2.34 12.98 6.97
C ASP A 78 3.72 12.35 7.18
N LEU A 79 3.96 11.14 6.65
CA LEU A 79 5.30 10.53 6.65
C LEU A 79 6.34 11.37 5.89
N GLY A 80 5.96 11.97 4.76
CA GLY A 80 6.86 12.87 4.02
C GLY A 80 7.21 14.14 4.80
N ARG A 81 6.24 14.70 5.56
CA ARG A 81 6.49 15.83 6.47
C ARG A 81 7.41 15.41 7.63
N GLU A 82 7.15 14.27 8.25
CA GLU A 82 7.99 13.73 9.33
C GLU A 82 9.44 13.56 8.88
N LEU A 83 9.68 13.04 7.67
CA LEU A 83 11.02 12.94 7.09
C LEU A 83 11.70 14.31 6.94
N ALA A 84 10.98 15.32 6.46
CA ALA A 84 11.51 16.66 6.25
C ALA A 84 11.88 17.35 7.58
N GLU A 85 11.14 17.05 8.64
CA GLU A 85 11.32 17.61 9.98
C GLU A 85 12.25 16.76 10.87
N MET A 86 12.67 15.59 10.38
CA MET A 86 13.46 14.62 11.13
C MET A 86 14.85 15.19 11.49
N GLY A 87 15.18 15.14 12.78
CA GLY A 87 16.53 15.44 13.26
C GLY A 87 17.52 14.29 13.00
N PRO A 88 18.84 14.53 13.15
CA PRO A 88 19.86 13.54 12.79
C PRO A 88 20.02 12.38 13.78
N ALA A 89 19.39 12.46 14.96
CA ALA A 89 19.78 11.63 16.11
C ALA A 89 18.83 10.48 16.45
N GLN A 90 17.53 10.62 16.20
CA GLN A 90 16.52 9.69 16.72
C GLN A 90 15.54 9.29 15.63
N GLU A 91 14.99 8.08 15.75
CA GLU A 91 13.83 7.68 14.96
C GLU A 91 12.62 8.58 15.23
N THR A 92 11.74 8.72 14.24
CA THR A 92 10.43 9.34 14.43
C THR A 92 9.52 8.42 15.25
N LEU A 93 8.43 8.96 15.79
CA LEU A 93 7.38 8.11 16.35
C LEU A 93 6.63 7.40 15.22
N PRO A 94 6.22 6.13 15.38
CA PRO A 94 5.52 5.43 14.33
C PRO A 94 4.12 6.02 14.12
N SER A 95 3.86 6.45 12.89
CA SER A 95 2.52 6.75 12.40
C SER A 95 1.81 5.45 12.05
N TYR A 96 0.75 5.11 12.80
CA TYR A 96 0.00 3.86 12.62
C TYR A 96 -0.96 3.95 11.44
N ALA A 97 -0.80 3.07 10.46
CA ALA A 97 -1.66 3.02 9.27
C ALA A 97 -2.89 2.13 9.50
N CYS A 98 -2.67 0.91 10.00
CA CYS A 98 -3.64 -0.17 9.98
C CYS A 98 -3.69 -0.92 11.31
N ALA A 99 -4.88 -1.34 11.72
CA ALA A 99 -5.03 -2.40 12.71
C ALA A 99 -6.06 -3.44 12.25
N TYR A 100 -5.82 -4.72 12.57
CA TYR A 100 -6.70 -5.84 12.24
C TYR A 100 -7.07 -6.60 13.51
N ARG A 101 -8.36 -6.87 13.72
CA ARG A 101 -8.88 -7.49 14.95
C ARG A 101 -9.68 -8.75 14.63
N PRO A 102 -9.42 -9.90 15.29
CA PRO A 102 -10.19 -11.12 15.09
C PRO A 102 -11.58 -11.08 15.74
N GLY A 103 -11.85 -10.09 16.59
CA GLY A 103 -13.11 -9.95 17.33
C GLY A 103 -13.13 -8.70 18.23
N PRO A 104 -14.11 -8.57 19.15
CA PRO A 104 -14.30 -7.37 19.97
C PRO A 104 -13.23 -7.17 21.08
N GLY A 105 -12.28 -8.10 21.23
CA GLY A 105 -11.16 -8.02 22.19
C GLY A 105 -10.09 -6.98 21.83
N VAL A 106 -9.15 -6.72 22.74
CA VAL A 106 -8.10 -5.70 22.54
C VAL A 106 -6.96 -6.18 21.64
N GLU A 107 -6.87 -7.50 21.46
CA GLU A 107 -5.89 -8.20 20.65
C GLU A 107 -6.04 -7.82 19.19
N ARG A 108 -4.91 -7.47 18.57
CA ARG A 108 -4.87 -6.97 17.20
C ARG A 108 -3.50 -7.17 16.59
N VAL A 109 -3.45 -7.03 15.28
CA VAL A 109 -2.22 -6.77 14.54
C VAL A 109 -2.23 -5.32 14.11
N THR A 110 -1.23 -4.53 14.49
CA THR A 110 -1.12 -3.11 14.16
C THR A 110 0.15 -2.86 13.35
N PHE A 111 0.08 -2.02 12.31
CA PHE A 111 1.23 -1.62 11.49
C PHE A 111 1.49 -0.12 11.63
N GLY A 112 2.66 0.22 12.15
CA GLY A 112 3.19 1.57 12.23
C GLY A 112 4.42 1.76 11.35
N PHE A 113 4.61 3.00 10.89
CA PHE A 113 5.71 3.35 9.99
C PHE A 113 6.31 4.69 10.41
N GLY A 114 7.59 4.85 10.16
CA GLY A 114 8.30 6.10 10.44
C GLY A 114 9.68 6.09 9.80
N TRP A 115 10.52 7.04 10.19
CA TRP A 115 11.87 7.21 9.67
C TRP A 115 12.90 7.06 10.76
N VAL A 116 14.03 6.45 10.44
CA VAL A 116 15.20 6.43 11.31
C VAL A 116 16.42 6.91 10.53
N PRO A 117 17.18 7.90 11.02
CA PRO A 117 18.42 8.33 10.37
C PRO A 117 19.37 7.15 10.24
N ARG A 118 20.04 6.98 9.09
CA ARG A 118 20.98 5.85 8.87
C ARG A 118 22.15 5.84 9.87
N ALA A 119 22.51 7.01 10.38
CA ALA A 119 23.57 7.18 11.39
C ALA A 119 23.06 7.05 12.84
N SER A 120 21.75 6.85 13.06
CA SER A 120 21.19 6.71 14.40
C SER A 120 21.58 5.38 15.04
N LYS A 121 21.78 5.38 16.35
CA LYS A 121 21.96 4.17 17.16
C LYS A 121 20.69 3.32 17.24
N ASP A 122 19.53 3.89 16.91
CA ASP A 122 18.24 3.18 16.89
C ASP A 122 18.15 2.16 15.74
N VAL A 123 19.04 2.27 14.75
CA VAL A 123 19.18 1.32 13.63
C VAL A 123 19.59 -0.07 14.13
N ASP A 124 20.31 -0.19 15.23
CA ASP A 124 20.77 -1.50 15.72
C ASP A 124 20.06 -1.94 17.00
N ARG A 125 18.96 -1.26 17.36
CA ARG A 125 18.22 -1.58 18.58
C ARG A 125 17.74 -3.04 18.54
N PRO A 126 18.26 -3.92 19.41
CA PRO A 126 17.94 -5.34 19.37
C PRO A 126 16.49 -5.57 19.77
N LEU A 127 15.87 -6.57 19.15
CA LEU A 127 14.57 -7.06 19.56
C LEU A 127 14.78 -8.23 20.54
N PRO A 128 14.28 -8.16 21.79
CA PRO A 128 14.46 -9.25 22.74
C PRO A 128 13.89 -10.56 22.19
N LYS A 129 14.71 -11.63 22.23
CA LYS A 129 14.41 -12.94 21.63
C LYS A 129 14.02 -12.87 20.14
N GLY A 130 14.47 -11.82 19.44
CA GLY A 130 14.17 -11.63 18.03
C GLY A 130 14.99 -12.57 17.15
N VAL A 131 14.31 -13.15 16.17
CA VAL A 131 14.93 -13.83 15.03
C VAL A 131 15.23 -12.77 13.98
N ALA A 132 16.47 -12.73 13.51
CA ALA A 132 16.88 -11.83 12.44
C ALA A 132 16.44 -12.37 11.06
N TYR A 133 16.09 -11.46 10.14
CA TYR A 133 15.70 -11.77 8.77
C TYR A 133 16.42 -10.85 7.79
N GLU A 134 16.73 -11.41 6.63
CA GLU A 134 17.18 -10.66 5.46
C GLU A 134 16.32 -11.05 4.25
N MET A 135 15.66 -10.08 3.62
CA MET A 135 14.70 -10.28 2.55
C MET A 135 14.94 -9.27 1.44
N ASN A 136 15.50 -9.68 0.31
CA ASN A 136 15.70 -8.77 -0.84
C ASN A 136 16.47 -7.47 -0.49
N GLY A 137 17.46 -7.53 0.41
CA GLY A 137 18.20 -6.35 0.88
C GLY A 137 17.50 -5.54 1.98
N VAL A 138 16.38 -6.05 2.50
CA VAL A 138 15.69 -5.53 3.69
C VAL A 138 16.10 -6.35 4.90
N ALA A 139 16.59 -5.66 5.93
CA ALA A 139 16.93 -6.28 7.20
C ALA A 139 15.81 -6.04 8.21
N GLY A 140 15.59 -7.02 9.08
CA GLY A 140 14.60 -6.91 10.15
C GLY A 140 14.76 -7.96 11.23
N ALA A 141 13.96 -7.81 12.28
CA ALA A 141 13.86 -8.79 13.34
C ALA A 141 12.40 -9.00 13.74
N THR A 142 12.05 -10.25 14.05
CA THR A 142 10.72 -10.63 14.52
C THR A 142 10.83 -11.46 15.79
N ASN A 143 10.04 -11.12 16.79
CA ASN A 143 9.78 -11.97 17.95
C ASN A 143 8.26 -12.25 18.02
N ASP A 144 7.80 -12.83 19.12
CA ASP A 144 6.42 -13.28 19.23
C ASP A 144 5.38 -12.18 19.03
N THR A 145 5.70 -10.94 19.40
CA THR A 145 4.73 -9.83 19.46
C THR A 145 5.11 -8.62 18.61
N VAL A 146 6.31 -8.59 18.03
CA VAL A 146 6.81 -7.45 17.27
C VAL A 146 7.58 -7.93 16.05
N THR A 147 7.35 -7.27 14.91
CA THR A 147 8.25 -7.31 13.75
C THR A 147 8.73 -5.90 13.45
N ARG A 148 10.05 -5.75 13.27
CA ARG A 148 10.66 -4.50 12.80
C ARG A 148 11.40 -4.74 11.50
N LEU A 149 11.08 -3.96 10.47
CA LEU A 149 11.78 -3.95 9.19
C LEU A 149 12.38 -2.57 8.94
N ARG A 150 13.50 -2.53 8.22
CA ARG A 150 14.12 -1.28 7.73
C ARG A 150 14.36 -1.39 6.24
N VAL A 151 13.83 -0.44 5.48
CA VAL A 151 13.85 -0.46 4.02
C VAL A 151 14.41 0.84 3.47
N PRO A 152 15.27 0.79 2.44
CA PRO A 152 15.68 2.00 1.74
C PRO A 152 14.49 2.51 0.94
N CYS A 153 14.04 3.73 1.18
CA CYS A 153 13.03 4.38 0.34
C CYS A 153 13.63 5.68 -0.19
N ASP A 154 14.02 5.67 -1.46
CA ASP A 154 14.57 6.85 -2.13
C ASP A 154 13.40 7.60 -2.78
N MET A 155 13.03 8.74 -2.23
CA MET A 155 11.88 9.55 -2.69
C MET A 155 12.31 10.56 -3.76
N PRO A 156 11.43 10.91 -4.71
CA PRO A 156 11.72 11.95 -5.69
C PRO A 156 11.61 13.36 -5.10
N GLY A 157 12.14 14.34 -5.85
CA GLY A 157 11.89 15.77 -5.60
C GLY A 157 12.55 16.33 -4.34
N GLY A 158 11.85 17.24 -3.65
CA GLY A 158 12.40 17.99 -2.50
C GLY A 158 12.77 17.14 -1.29
N LEU A 159 12.34 15.87 -1.23
CA LEU A 159 12.66 14.93 -0.15
C LEU A 159 13.82 13.97 -0.52
N GLY A 160 14.38 14.06 -1.73
CA GLY A 160 15.33 13.07 -2.23
C GLY A 160 16.57 12.91 -1.36
N GLU A 161 17.22 14.01 -0.98
CA GLU A 161 18.42 13.93 -0.13
C GLU A 161 18.09 13.46 1.30
N ALA A 162 16.97 13.92 1.87
CA ALA A 162 16.54 13.47 3.20
C ALA A 162 16.25 11.96 3.21
N SER A 163 15.54 11.46 2.20
CA SER A 163 15.14 10.04 2.09
C SER A 163 16.35 9.10 1.97
N LYS A 164 17.41 9.49 1.26
CA LYS A 164 18.66 8.71 1.16
C LYS A 164 19.44 8.67 2.49
N SER A 165 19.24 9.66 3.36
CA SER A 165 19.89 9.74 4.67
C SER A 165 19.13 9.01 5.79
N ALA A 166 17.97 8.43 5.47
CA ALA A 166 17.12 7.69 6.38
C ALA A 166 16.83 6.26 5.89
N TRP A 167 16.32 5.46 6.81
CA TRP A 167 15.58 4.23 6.52
C TRP A 167 14.11 4.48 6.81
N LEU A 168 13.23 4.06 5.90
CA LEU A 168 11.82 3.85 6.26
C LEU A 168 11.78 2.61 7.15
N TYR A 169 11.23 2.72 8.34
CA TYR A 169 11.03 1.55 9.20
C TYR A 169 9.55 1.20 9.31
N ALA A 170 9.29 -0.10 9.45
CA ALA A 170 8.00 -0.63 9.84
C ALA A 170 8.11 -1.20 11.26
N ASP A 171 7.18 -0.85 12.14
CA ASP A 171 7.00 -1.45 13.46
C ASP A 171 5.59 -2.07 13.50
N ALA A 172 5.56 -3.40 13.41
CA ALA A 172 4.33 -4.17 13.45
C ALA A 172 4.18 -4.84 14.82
N SER A 173 3.03 -4.64 15.47
CA SER A 173 2.70 -5.23 16.76
C SER A 173 1.65 -6.33 16.59
N TYR A 174 1.90 -7.50 17.16
CA TYR A 174 1.08 -8.70 17.11
C TYR A 174 0.57 -9.04 18.51
N THR A 175 -0.27 -8.19 19.08
CA THR A 175 -0.79 -8.41 20.45
C THR A 175 -1.67 -9.66 20.56
N VAL A 176 -2.16 -10.18 19.44
CA VAL A 176 -2.79 -11.51 19.32
C VAL A 176 -1.94 -12.68 19.83
N ASN A 177 -0.62 -12.49 19.97
CA ASN A 177 0.31 -13.50 20.46
C ASN A 177 0.68 -13.34 21.94
N ILE A 178 0.21 -12.29 22.64
CA ILE A 178 0.54 -12.09 24.05
C ILE A 178 0.04 -13.28 24.89
N GLY A 179 0.93 -13.82 25.74
CA GLY A 179 0.62 -14.95 26.61
C GLY A 179 0.59 -16.32 25.92
N ARG A 180 0.89 -16.37 24.62
CA ARG A 180 0.95 -17.63 23.87
C ARG A 180 2.33 -18.27 23.99
N SER A 181 2.34 -19.60 24.08
CA SER A 181 3.57 -20.42 24.06
C SER A 181 3.75 -21.20 22.76
N ASP A 182 2.77 -21.14 21.85
CA ASP A 182 2.72 -21.85 20.58
C ASP A 182 3.04 -20.95 19.38
N VAL A 183 3.89 -19.93 19.58
CA VAL A 183 4.42 -19.11 18.50
C VAL A 183 5.70 -19.77 18.01
N ASP A 184 5.59 -20.51 16.90
CA ASP A 184 6.70 -21.21 16.27
C ASP A 184 7.39 -20.36 15.20
N GLN A 185 8.50 -20.87 14.67
CA GLN A 185 9.24 -20.19 13.59
C GLN A 185 8.36 -19.90 12.38
N ALA A 186 7.46 -20.81 12.01
CA ALA A 186 6.54 -20.59 10.91
C ALA A 186 5.56 -19.43 11.19
N ALA A 187 5.19 -19.19 12.45
CA ALA A 187 4.40 -18.03 12.84
C ALA A 187 5.23 -16.74 12.73
N LEU A 188 6.50 -16.75 13.12
CA LEU A 188 7.39 -15.60 12.91
C LEU A 188 7.55 -15.29 11.42
N ASP A 189 7.78 -16.30 10.58
CA ASP A 189 7.91 -16.13 9.12
C ASP A 189 6.65 -15.49 8.51
N ARG A 190 5.45 -15.88 8.98
CA ARG A 190 4.17 -15.29 8.57
C ARG A 190 4.06 -13.82 8.97
N GLN A 191 4.46 -13.47 10.19
CA GLN A 191 4.48 -12.08 10.68
C GLN A 191 5.46 -11.22 9.86
N THR A 192 6.66 -11.73 9.60
CA THR A 192 7.65 -11.02 8.79
C THR A 192 7.14 -10.82 7.36
N THR A 193 6.56 -11.86 6.74
CA THR A 193 5.96 -11.79 5.40
C THR A 193 4.87 -10.72 5.34
N LEU A 194 3.94 -10.73 6.30
CA LEU A 194 2.85 -9.75 6.34
C LEU A 194 3.38 -8.32 6.52
N THR A 195 4.36 -8.12 7.41
CA THR A 195 4.99 -6.81 7.60
C THR A 195 5.67 -6.31 6.34
N TYR A 196 6.35 -7.19 5.60
CA TYR A 196 6.97 -6.85 4.31
C TYR A 196 5.93 -6.36 3.30
N LEU A 197 4.81 -7.07 3.18
CA LEU A 197 3.74 -6.73 2.23
C LEU A 197 3.08 -5.39 2.59
N MET A 198 2.80 -5.14 3.86
CA MET A 198 2.28 -3.86 4.32
C MET A 198 3.28 -2.72 4.10
N THR A 199 4.57 -2.96 4.32
CA THR A 199 5.62 -1.96 4.05
C THR A 199 5.73 -1.64 2.57
N ARG A 200 5.50 -2.62 1.68
CA ARG A 200 5.50 -2.40 0.22
C ARG A 200 4.43 -1.40 -0.18
N ARG A 201 3.20 -1.56 0.32
CA ARG A 201 2.09 -0.62 0.06
C ARG A 201 2.45 0.81 0.48
N VAL A 202 3.13 0.96 1.62
CA VAL A 202 3.59 2.27 2.11
C VAL A 202 4.69 2.84 1.23
N ALA A 203 5.68 2.03 0.84
CA ALA A 203 6.75 2.45 -0.07
C ALA A 203 6.19 2.90 -1.42
N ASP A 204 5.21 2.17 -1.97
CA ASP A 204 4.54 2.52 -3.22
C ASP A 204 3.74 3.84 -3.08
N ALA A 205 3.07 4.05 -1.94
CA ALA A 205 2.34 5.29 -1.68
C ALA A 205 3.24 6.50 -1.43
N LEU A 206 4.44 6.31 -0.90
CA LEU A 206 5.48 7.32 -0.81
C LEU A 206 6.14 7.60 -2.17
N GLY A 207 5.98 6.69 -3.15
CA GLY A 207 6.59 6.81 -4.46
C GLY A 207 8.09 6.57 -4.44
N CYS A 208 8.58 5.62 -3.62
CA CYS A 208 10.01 5.30 -3.58
C CYS A 208 10.50 4.80 -4.95
N GLU A 209 11.42 5.53 -5.60
CA GLU A 209 11.88 5.26 -6.97
C GLU A 209 12.70 3.97 -7.07
N ASN A 210 13.39 3.61 -5.99
CA ASN A 210 14.23 2.42 -5.91
C ASN A 210 13.43 1.12 -5.70
N LYS A 211 12.11 1.20 -5.53
CA LYS A 211 11.19 0.05 -5.40
C LYS A 211 11.73 -1.09 -4.51
N PRO A 212 12.07 -0.83 -3.25
CA PRO A 212 12.85 -1.74 -2.40
C PRO A 212 12.19 -3.10 -2.13
N LEU A 213 10.87 -3.17 -2.31
CA LEU A 213 10.03 -4.29 -1.92
C LEU A 213 9.26 -4.91 -3.11
N GLU A 214 9.59 -4.55 -4.36
CA GLU A 214 8.85 -5.01 -5.55
C GLU A 214 8.82 -6.54 -5.69
N LYS A 215 9.93 -7.20 -5.32
CA LYS A 215 10.03 -8.66 -5.34
C LYS A 215 9.17 -9.28 -4.24
N ALA A 216 8.61 -10.45 -4.52
CA ALA A 216 7.97 -11.28 -3.51
C ALA A 216 8.94 -11.54 -2.33
N PRO A 217 8.45 -11.54 -1.08
CA PRO A 217 9.32 -11.74 0.07
C PRO A 217 9.81 -13.19 0.10
N VAL A 218 11.13 -13.38 0.09
CA VAL A 218 11.75 -14.68 0.38
C VAL A 218 12.16 -14.66 1.84
N VAL A 219 11.19 -14.93 2.73
CA VAL A 219 11.41 -14.87 4.18
C VAL A 219 12.12 -16.12 4.64
N LYS A 220 13.36 -15.95 5.10
CA LYS A 220 14.13 -16.97 5.81
C LYS A 220 14.89 -16.31 6.96
N PRO A 221 15.02 -16.97 8.12
CA PRO A 221 15.90 -16.50 9.17
C PRO A 221 17.32 -16.27 8.64
N ALA A 222 17.92 -15.16 9.03
CA ALA A 222 19.33 -14.90 8.76
C ALA A 222 20.19 -15.93 9.52
N PRO A 223 21.36 -16.32 8.99
CA PRO A 223 22.30 -17.16 9.71
C PRO A 223 22.63 -16.55 11.06
N THR A 224 22.68 -17.37 12.11
CA THR A 224 23.23 -16.93 13.40
C THR A 224 24.74 -16.69 13.22
N PRO A 225 25.29 -15.55 13.68
CA PRO A 225 26.72 -15.28 13.66
C PRO A 225 27.53 -16.36 14.39
#